data_AF-A0A1H4AG08-F1
#
_entry.id   AF-A0A1H4AG08-F1
#
_cell.length_a   1.000
_cell.length_b   1.000
_cell.length_c   1.000
_cell.angle_alpha   90.00
_cell.angle_beta   90.00
_cell.angle_gamma   90.00
#
_symmetry.space_group_name_H-M   'P 1'
#
loop_
_entity.id
_entity.type
_entity.pdbx_description
1 polymer ?
#
loop_
_entity_poly.entity_id
_entity_poly.type
_entity_poly.pdbx_seq_one_letter_code
_entity_poly.pdbx_strand_id
1 'polypeptide(L)'
;MREENRKVNKKKLSEYIAESANISQKKAKTVLNKILSLIKEELVDSKKSSLPQIGSFIVKEKKGRRYKNIRTGDIKYSLPRPAIVFRPSSSLLNILNIKETVTPKTTANKPTEKKTPYYIEDGTGCKVYYSKPNPEQTDNLNINFSPIHSLVNEKDFPIVLMPQKNSYLKLPREGRSDARGYKEKDFLNELQKADLPISISVDKHLSILGRTLPYEPDFVLYDKGLNLYIDVEIDEPYDGYSRTPTHISNGTDRIRDQFFIDSGWVVIRFSEHQIHTNPTGCVSTIRYIVDSLRDNVHNAKMSNSVVHEEKWDSVQAIIWERNLYRENYLGIQSFEKIIRNLKVICLDKSDKIETNLSRPSIHENLTKPKSNNKNQIQFDDRNHTYYPKKDPSGNSDYISVTTLIEEFFPHFDVDAYIVKKMQDTGKTREEIEKELREPSERGTTMHAEIEKCLKGKSYDGSSLELQMFKRFYDDRIIPQKLTFADAEKVIELPEHNIAGTVDALFKKSNGDYVMIDWKRSKHLIIDGYPRKYGFGRGLSVLSHLDNSSYYKYEMQQSFYKYILEKRYNMTISSMILVVLYPTYDNYFTIKLSNYREKEVKEIIEIHDRMLK
;
A
#
# COMPACT_ATOMS: atom_id res chain seq x y z
N MET A 1 16.15 20.47 -43.63
CA MET A 1 17.57 20.65 -43.99
C MET A 1 18.39 19.45 -43.52
N ARG A 2 18.65 18.48 -44.40
CA ARG A 2 19.85 17.64 -44.29
C ARG A 2 20.93 18.34 -45.11
N GLU A 3 21.48 19.44 -44.57
CA GLU A 3 22.66 20.06 -45.18
C GLU A 3 23.89 19.33 -44.67
N GLU A 4 24.65 18.79 -45.60
CA GLU A 4 25.86 18.02 -45.36
C GLU A 4 26.94 18.87 -44.65
N ASN A 5 27.53 18.29 -43.60
CA ASN A 5 28.86 18.61 -43.09
C ASN A 5 29.17 20.06 -42.66
N ARG A 6 28.28 20.72 -41.91
CA ARG A 6 28.67 21.89 -41.11
C ARG A 6 28.57 21.62 -39.61
N LYS A 7 29.70 21.67 -38.90
CA LYS A 7 29.74 21.73 -37.43
C LYS A 7 28.85 22.89 -36.97
N VAL A 8 27.83 22.58 -36.17
CA VAL A 8 26.92 23.57 -35.58
C VAL A 8 27.54 24.11 -34.30
N ASN A 9 27.63 25.44 -34.20
CA ASN A 9 28.05 26.13 -33.00
C ASN A 9 26.92 27.03 -32.48
N LYS A 10 27.09 27.57 -31.28
CA LYS A 10 26.06 28.38 -30.61
C LYS A 10 25.63 29.62 -31.41
N LYS A 11 26.55 30.23 -32.17
CA LYS A 11 26.27 31.40 -33.02
C LYS A 11 25.34 31.00 -34.16
N LYS A 12 25.68 29.96 -34.92
CA LYS A 12 24.87 29.45 -36.03
C LYS A 12 23.47 29.00 -35.58
N LEU A 13 23.39 28.32 -34.42
CA LEU A 13 22.11 27.91 -33.88
C LEU A 13 21.23 29.11 -33.49
N SER A 14 21.83 30.18 -32.97
CA SER A 14 21.07 31.41 -32.66
C SER A 14 20.62 32.18 -33.91
N GLU A 15 21.40 32.15 -35.00
CA GLU A 15 21.02 32.73 -36.31
C GLU A 15 19.81 31.98 -36.88
N TYR A 16 19.86 30.64 -36.89
CA TYR A 16 18.77 29.81 -37.37
C TYR A 16 17.46 30.01 -36.59
N ILE A 17 17.54 30.12 -35.25
CA ILE A 17 16.37 30.39 -34.40
C ILE A 17 15.81 31.80 -34.68
N ALA A 18 16.69 32.79 -34.89
CA ALA A 18 16.28 34.16 -35.16
C ALA A 18 15.49 34.27 -36.47
N GLU A 19 16.00 33.64 -37.54
CA GLU A 19 15.34 33.58 -38.84
C GLU A 19 14.03 32.79 -38.77
N SER A 20 14.05 31.58 -38.20
CA SER A 20 12.88 30.69 -38.17
C SER A 20 11.72 31.24 -37.34
N ALA A 21 12.01 31.99 -36.27
CA ALA A 21 11.00 32.57 -35.39
C ALA A 21 10.73 34.07 -35.65
N ASN A 22 11.38 34.65 -36.67
CA ASN A 22 11.33 36.08 -36.99
C ASN A 22 11.58 37.01 -35.77
N ILE A 23 12.66 36.74 -35.03
CA ILE A 23 13.07 37.53 -33.86
C ILE A 23 14.51 38.01 -34.00
N SER A 24 14.91 39.02 -33.22
CA SER A 24 16.31 39.48 -33.24
C SER A 24 17.27 38.38 -32.77
N GLN A 25 18.46 38.33 -33.37
CA GLN A 25 19.53 37.39 -32.99
C GLN A 25 19.90 37.51 -31.50
N LYS A 26 19.83 38.74 -30.93
CA LYS A 26 20.02 38.97 -29.50
C LYS A 26 18.98 38.23 -28.66
N LYS A 27 17.69 38.29 -29.04
CA LYS A 27 16.60 37.58 -28.34
C LYS A 27 16.74 36.06 -28.49
N ALA A 28 17.04 35.56 -29.68
CA ALA A 28 17.28 34.14 -29.93
C ALA A 28 18.44 33.58 -29.08
N LYS A 29 19.54 34.32 -28.95
CA LYS A 29 20.68 33.95 -28.08
C LYS A 29 20.28 33.87 -26.61
N THR A 30 19.45 34.81 -26.13
CA THR A 30 18.92 34.78 -24.75
C THR A 30 18.06 33.54 -24.50
N VAL A 31 17.15 33.21 -25.42
CA VAL A 31 16.30 32.00 -25.31
C VAL A 31 17.15 30.73 -25.30
N LEU A 32 18.10 30.61 -26.23
CA LEU A 32 19.00 29.45 -26.31
C LEU A 32 19.82 29.29 -25.01
N ASN A 33 20.31 30.39 -24.43
CA ASN A 33 21.00 30.34 -23.14
C ASN A 33 20.09 29.85 -22.01
N LYS A 34 18.84 30.34 -21.96
CA LYS A 34 17.90 29.94 -20.92
C LYS A 34 17.56 28.46 -21.03
N ILE A 35 17.35 27.93 -22.23
CA ILE A 35 17.12 26.49 -22.46
C ILE A 35 18.31 25.66 -21.97
N LEU A 36 19.54 26.05 -22.32
CA LEU A 36 20.73 25.35 -21.84
C LEU A 36 20.92 25.44 -20.33
N SER A 37 20.51 26.55 -19.70
CA SER A 37 20.52 26.70 -18.24
C SER A 37 19.51 25.74 -17.59
N LEU A 38 18.28 25.71 -18.10
CA LEU A 38 17.23 24.82 -17.60
C LEU A 38 17.64 23.35 -17.72
N ILE A 39 18.27 22.94 -18.84
CA ILE A 39 18.80 21.58 -18.98
C ILE A 39 19.88 21.29 -17.92
N LYS A 40 20.76 22.25 -17.61
CA LYS A 40 21.77 22.07 -16.57
C LYS A 40 21.17 21.99 -15.18
N GLU A 41 20.24 22.88 -14.85
CA GLU A 41 19.51 22.90 -13.57
C GLU A 41 18.77 21.57 -13.36
N GLU A 42 18.05 21.10 -14.38
CA GLU A 42 17.35 19.81 -14.38
C GLU A 42 18.30 18.62 -14.20
N LEU A 43 19.48 18.65 -14.82
CA LEU A 43 20.48 17.59 -14.65
C LEU A 43 21.10 17.56 -13.25
N VAL A 44 21.11 18.69 -12.53
CA VAL A 44 21.55 18.74 -11.13
C VAL A 44 20.48 18.18 -10.21
N ASP A 45 19.21 18.50 -10.45
CA ASP A 45 18.09 18.17 -9.58
C ASP A 45 17.55 16.74 -9.80
N SER A 46 17.09 16.44 -11.02
CA SER A 46 16.44 15.17 -11.35
C SER A 46 17.38 14.12 -11.97
N LYS A 47 18.67 14.46 -12.13
CA LYS A 47 19.71 13.63 -12.79
C LYS A 47 19.37 13.25 -14.25
N LYS A 48 18.29 13.79 -14.84
CA LYS A 48 17.85 13.47 -16.21
C LYS A 48 17.06 14.62 -16.84
N SER A 49 17.49 15.08 -18.01
CA SER A 49 16.72 16.03 -18.83
C SER A 49 16.38 15.41 -20.19
N SER A 50 15.10 15.43 -20.56
CA SER A 50 14.61 14.82 -21.81
C SER A 50 14.11 15.87 -22.78
N LEU A 51 14.61 15.83 -24.01
CA LEU A 51 14.15 16.65 -25.12
C LEU A 51 13.34 15.75 -26.07
N PRO A 52 12.01 15.93 -26.16
CA PRO A 52 11.16 15.15 -27.04
C PRO A 52 11.72 15.08 -28.46
N GLN A 53 11.67 13.89 -29.08
CA GLN A 53 12.17 13.60 -30.43
C GLN A 53 13.68 13.78 -30.65
N ILE A 54 14.44 14.35 -29.69
CA ILE A 54 15.89 14.50 -29.77
C ILE A 54 16.57 13.39 -28.96
N GLY A 55 16.27 13.29 -27.67
CA GLY A 55 16.92 12.34 -26.77
C GLY A 55 16.98 12.84 -25.33
N SER A 56 17.61 12.04 -24.46
CA SER A 56 17.73 12.35 -23.03
C SER A 56 19.19 12.46 -22.61
N PHE A 57 19.52 13.50 -21.87
CA PHE A 57 20.73 13.59 -21.08
C PHE A 57 20.48 12.94 -19.73
N ILE A 58 21.33 12.01 -19.33
CA ILE A 58 21.18 11.23 -18.10
C ILE A 58 22.51 11.25 -17.37
N VAL A 59 22.51 11.66 -16.10
CA VAL A 59 23.66 11.51 -15.22
C VAL A 59 23.74 10.05 -14.82
N LYS A 60 24.80 9.36 -15.24
CA LYS A 60 25.11 7.99 -14.83
C LYS A 60 26.33 7.97 -13.93
N GLU A 61 26.26 7.20 -12.86
CA GLU A 61 27.45 6.90 -12.07
C GLU A 61 28.39 6.00 -12.87
N LYS A 62 29.53 6.55 -13.27
CA LYS A 62 30.61 5.74 -13.83
C LYS A 62 31.40 5.19 -12.65
N LYS A 63 31.34 3.87 -12.50
CA LYS A 63 32.17 3.15 -11.52
C LYS A 63 33.64 3.50 -11.74
N GLY A 64 34.36 3.60 -10.63
CA GLY A 64 35.79 3.71 -10.66
C GLY A 64 36.40 2.53 -11.40
N ARG A 65 37.44 2.79 -12.21
CA ARG A 65 38.08 1.73 -12.97
C ARG A 65 39.58 1.89 -12.92
N ARG A 66 40.25 0.75 -12.89
CA ARG A 66 41.69 0.67 -13.08
C ARG A 66 42.00 0.99 -14.54
N TYR A 67 42.89 1.93 -14.78
CA TYR A 67 43.30 2.32 -16.13
C TYR A 67 44.80 2.58 -16.19
N LYS A 68 45.41 2.31 -17.33
CA LYS A 68 46.83 2.57 -17.56
C LYS A 68 46.98 4.01 -18.05
N ASN A 69 47.81 4.81 -17.41
CA ASN A 69 48.18 6.11 -17.92
C ASN A 69 48.99 5.91 -19.20
N ILE A 70 48.45 6.33 -20.34
CA ILE A 70 49.05 6.10 -21.65
C ILE A 70 50.42 6.82 -21.77
N ARG A 71 50.63 7.90 -21.00
CA ARG A 71 51.88 8.68 -21.03
C ARG A 71 52.96 8.17 -20.08
N THR A 72 52.60 7.68 -18.89
CA THR A 72 53.59 7.25 -17.88
C THR A 72 53.66 5.73 -17.70
N GLY A 73 52.72 4.97 -18.27
CA GLY A 73 52.65 3.52 -18.14
C GLY A 73 52.05 3.03 -16.82
N ASP A 74 51.94 3.89 -15.80
CA ASP A 74 51.43 3.54 -14.49
C ASP A 74 49.98 3.10 -14.52
N ILE A 75 49.66 2.12 -13.68
CA ILE A 75 48.30 1.72 -13.43
C ILE A 75 47.70 2.65 -12.37
N LYS A 76 46.69 3.42 -12.76
CA LYS A 76 45.95 4.34 -11.90
C LYS A 76 44.52 3.89 -11.73
N TYR A 77 43.85 4.44 -10.72
CA TYR A 77 42.45 4.19 -10.46
C TYR A 77 41.67 5.49 -10.58
N SER A 78 40.55 5.47 -11.30
CA SER A 78 39.62 6.60 -11.30
C SER A 78 38.60 6.40 -10.19
N LEU A 79 38.30 7.43 -9.42
CA LEU A 79 37.17 7.36 -8.48
C LEU A 79 35.85 7.27 -9.24
N PRO A 80 34.81 6.64 -8.64
CA PRO A 80 33.46 6.75 -9.15
C PRO A 80 33.06 8.22 -9.31
N ARG A 81 32.42 8.55 -10.43
CA ARG A 81 31.94 9.91 -10.67
C ARG A 81 30.69 9.94 -11.53
N PRO A 82 29.84 10.95 -11.35
CA PRO A 82 28.76 11.21 -12.28
C PRO A 82 29.31 11.56 -13.66
N ALA A 83 28.72 10.99 -14.70
CA ALA A 83 29.00 11.31 -16.08
C ALA A 83 27.69 11.48 -16.85
N ILE A 84 27.58 12.56 -17.60
CA ILE A 84 26.41 12.81 -18.45
C ILE A 84 26.52 11.92 -19.68
N VAL A 85 25.48 11.12 -19.92
CA VAL A 85 25.32 10.27 -21.11
C VAL A 85 24.12 10.78 -21.89
N PHE A 86 24.32 11.06 -23.18
CA PHE A 86 23.23 11.36 -24.09
C PHE A 86 22.70 10.07 -24.71
N ARG A 87 21.40 9.82 -24.58
CA ARG A 87 20.68 8.75 -25.27
C ARG A 87 19.84 9.36 -26.39
N PRO A 88 20.20 9.17 -27.68
CA PRO A 88 19.40 9.68 -28.78
C PRO A 88 18.03 9.00 -28.80
N SER A 89 16.99 9.73 -29.21
CA SER A 89 15.65 9.17 -29.40
C SER A 89 15.60 8.32 -30.67
N SER A 90 14.60 7.43 -30.78
CA SER A 90 14.35 6.67 -32.01
C SER A 90 14.05 7.60 -33.19
N SER A 91 13.37 8.73 -32.97
CA SER A 91 13.13 9.74 -33.99
C SER A 91 14.44 10.34 -34.52
N LEU A 92 15.39 10.65 -33.63
CA LEU A 92 16.70 11.18 -34.03
C LEU A 92 17.54 10.12 -34.75
N LEU A 93 17.54 8.87 -34.28
CA LEU A 93 18.25 7.77 -34.93
C LEU A 93 17.73 7.49 -36.35
N ASN A 94 16.40 7.52 -36.53
CA ASN A 94 15.77 7.40 -37.84
C ASN A 94 16.14 8.56 -38.76
N ILE A 95 16.16 9.80 -38.25
CA ILE A 95 16.62 10.98 -39.01
C ILE A 95 18.10 10.87 -39.41
N LEU A 96 18.93 10.17 -38.62
CA LEU A 96 20.35 9.98 -38.89
C LEU A 96 20.65 8.73 -39.76
N ASN A 97 19.64 7.94 -40.16
CA ASN A 97 19.78 6.70 -40.94
C ASN A 97 20.78 5.68 -40.34
N ILE A 98 20.96 5.65 -39.01
CA ILE A 98 21.86 4.71 -38.35
C ILE A 98 21.09 3.41 -38.07
N LYS A 99 21.32 2.37 -38.88
CA LYS A 99 20.84 1.00 -38.61
C LYS A 99 21.75 0.35 -37.55
N GLU A 100 21.18 -0.24 -36.49
CA GLU A 100 21.95 -1.09 -35.58
C GLU A 100 22.50 -2.29 -36.37
N THR A 101 23.83 -2.37 -36.49
CA THR A 101 24.52 -3.50 -37.12
C THR A 101 24.54 -4.69 -36.18
N VAL A 102 23.75 -5.71 -36.49
CA VAL A 102 23.81 -7.04 -35.87
C VAL A 102 24.59 -7.98 -36.81
N THR A 103 25.72 -8.52 -36.35
CA THR A 103 26.42 -9.64 -37.02
C THR A 103 25.91 -10.99 -36.52
N PRO A 104 25.67 -11.97 -37.41
CA PRO A 104 25.04 -13.25 -37.07
C PRO A 104 26.04 -14.30 -36.56
N LYS A 105 25.63 -15.12 -35.58
CA LYS A 105 26.27 -16.41 -35.27
C LYS A 105 25.23 -17.53 -35.09
N THR A 106 25.59 -18.64 -35.72
CA THR A 106 24.90 -19.91 -35.90
C THR A 106 24.80 -20.74 -34.61
N THR A 107 23.62 -21.36 -34.43
CA THR A 107 23.29 -22.65 -33.79
C THR A 107 24.24 -23.24 -32.74
N ALA A 108 23.92 -23.01 -31.47
CA ALA A 108 23.83 -24.03 -30.41
C ALA A 108 23.02 -23.43 -29.25
N ASN A 109 21.93 -24.09 -28.84
CA ASN A 109 21.00 -23.60 -27.83
C ASN A 109 21.71 -23.24 -26.52
N LYS A 110 21.68 -21.94 -26.18
CA LYS A 110 22.02 -21.38 -24.87
C LYS A 110 20.83 -20.55 -24.37
N PRO A 111 20.63 -20.48 -23.04
CA PRO A 111 19.39 -20.03 -22.42
C PRO A 111 19.11 -18.57 -22.78
N THR A 112 17.84 -18.29 -23.05
CA THR A 112 17.29 -16.96 -23.32
C THR A 112 17.78 -15.96 -22.27
N GLU A 113 18.53 -14.94 -22.71
CA GLU A 113 18.88 -13.78 -21.87
C GLU A 113 17.59 -13.09 -21.41
N LYS A 114 17.14 -13.41 -20.19
CA LYS A 114 16.14 -12.63 -19.46
C LYS A 114 16.66 -11.18 -19.40
N LYS A 115 16.03 -10.27 -20.13
CA LYS A 115 16.22 -8.81 -19.95
C LYS A 115 16.03 -8.52 -18.46
N THR A 116 17.13 -8.19 -17.78
CA THR A 116 17.10 -7.97 -16.33
C THR A 116 16.13 -6.82 -16.05
N PRO A 117 15.16 -6.99 -15.13
CA PRO A 117 14.22 -5.92 -14.84
C PRO A 117 14.96 -4.66 -14.37
N TYR A 118 14.48 -3.49 -14.78
CA TYR A 118 15.05 -2.22 -14.34
C TYR A 118 14.52 -1.91 -12.94
N TYR A 119 15.41 -1.84 -11.96
CA TYR A 119 15.08 -1.52 -10.58
C TYR A 119 15.57 -0.12 -10.22
N ILE A 120 14.75 0.66 -9.50
CA ILE A 120 15.17 1.91 -8.85
C ILE A 120 15.33 1.62 -7.36
N GLU A 121 16.44 1.99 -6.76
CA GLU A 121 16.60 1.93 -5.30
C GLU A 121 15.85 3.11 -4.69
N ASP A 122 14.92 2.84 -3.77
CA ASP A 122 14.24 3.90 -3.04
C ASP A 122 15.13 4.46 -1.91
N GLY A 123 14.66 5.50 -1.23
CA GLY A 123 15.40 6.14 -0.13
C GLY A 123 15.64 5.24 1.09
N THR A 124 15.17 3.99 1.10
CA THR A 124 15.38 3.00 2.18
C THR A 124 16.35 1.88 1.77
N GLY A 125 16.81 1.85 0.52
CA GLY A 125 17.66 0.77 -0.01
C GLY A 125 16.86 -0.38 -0.63
N CYS A 126 15.53 -0.30 -0.68
CA CYS A 126 14.67 -1.30 -1.30
C CYS A 126 14.59 -1.06 -2.82
N LYS A 127 14.76 -2.11 -3.62
CA LYS A 127 14.62 -2.05 -5.07
C LYS A 127 13.15 -1.98 -5.45
N VAL A 128 12.83 -1.17 -6.45
CA VAL A 128 11.49 -0.99 -6.98
C VAL A 128 11.43 -1.51 -8.40
N TYR A 129 10.58 -2.50 -8.63
CA TYR A 129 10.18 -2.95 -9.96
C TYR A 129 8.85 -2.28 -10.35
N TYR A 130 8.90 -1.48 -11.41
CA TYR A 130 7.70 -0.89 -11.99
C TYR A 130 7.04 -1.90 -12.93
N SER A 131 5.84 -2.32 -12.54
CA SER A 131 4.99 -3.25 -13.28
C SER A 131 4.73 -2.75 -14.69
N LYS A 132 4.68 -3.69 -15.65
CA LYS A 132 4.32 -3.43 -17.04
C LYS A 132 3.08 -4.22 -17.41
N PRO A 133 2.15 -3.64 -18.19
CA PRO A 133 1.00 -4.37 -18.71
C PRO A 133 1.41 -5.65 -19.43
N ASN A 134 0.57 -6.68 -19.31
CA ASN A 134 0.79 -7.92 -20.03
C ASN A 134 0.52 -7.68 -21.54
N PRO A 135 1.48 -7.94 -22.44
CA PRO A 135 1.32 -7.70 -23.87
C PRO A 135 0.29 -8.62 -24.54
N GLU A 136 -0.07 -9.74 -23.91
CA GLU A 136 -1.09 -10.68 -24.38
C GLU A 136 -2.51 -10.27 -23.92
N GLN A 137 -2.64 -9.27 -23.05
CA GLN A 137 -3.94 -8.81 -22.58
C GLN A 137 -4.73 -8.15 -23.72
N THR A 138 -5.95 -8.63 -23.94
CA THR A 138 -6.95 -7.96 -24.77
C THR A 138 -8.16 -7.54 -23.94
N ASP A 139 -8.97 -6.66 -24.50
CA ASP A 139 -10.13 -6.05 -23.85
C ASP A 139 -11.28 -7.06 -23.71
N ASN A 140 -11.28 -8.13 -24.51
CA ASN A 140 -12.34 -9.14 -24.64
C ASN A 140 -11.85 -10.58 -24.38
N LEU A 141 -10.78 -10.74 -23.60
CA LEU A 141 -10.29 -12.08 -23.26
C LEU A 141 -11.25 -12.73 -22.25
N ASN A 142 -11.63 -13.98 -22.47
CA ASN A 142 -12.52 -14.75 -21.58
C ASN A 142 -11.87 -16.08 -21.21
N ILE A 143 -12.33 -16.68 -20.12
CA ILE A 143 -11.99 -18.07 -19.77
C ILE A 143 -12.50 -19.04 -20.84
N ASN A 144 -11.77 -20.13 -21.09
CA ASN A 144 -12.15 -21.19 -22.04
C ASN A 144 -12.40 -22.56 -21.37
N PHE A 145 -12.53 -22.59 -20.04
CA PHE A 145 -12.91 -23.78 -19.27
C PHE A 145 -14.32 -23.60 -18.69
N SER A 146 -14.94 -24.70 -18.26
CA SER A 146 -16.22 -24.68 -17.56
C SER A 146 -15.98 -24.70 -16.05
N PRO A 147 -16.38 -23.66 -15.30
CA PRO A 147 -16.29 -23.66 -13.84
C PRO A 147 -17.19 -24.74 -13.23
N ILE A 148 -16.78 -25.29 -12.10
CA ILE A 148 -17.41 -26.47 -11.50
C ILE A 148 -17.87 -26.13 -10.09
N HIS A 149 -19.16 -25.88 -9.93
CA HIS A 149 -19.73 -25.45 -8.64
C HIS A 149 -19.67 -26.51 -7.55
N SER A 150 -19.64 -27.81 -7.89
CA SER A 150 -19.51 -28.89 -6.90
C SER A 150 -18.14 -28.97 -6.24
N LEU A 151 -17.12 -28.29 -6.79
CA LEU A 151 -15.79 -28.18 -6.19
C LEU A 151 -15.64 -26.96 -5.29
N VAL A 152 -16.63 -26.05 -5.26
CA VAL A 152 -16.55 -24.83 -4.48
C VAL A 152 -16.68 -25.14 -2.99
N ASN A 153 -15.76 -24.59 -2.20
CA ASN A 153 -15.77 -24.61 -0.75
C ASN A 153 -15.32 -23.24 -0.24
N GLU A 154 -16.22 -22.47 0.36
CA GLU A 154 -15.97 -21.07 0.75
C GLU A 154 -15.65 -20.90 2.23
N LYS A 155 -15.82 -21.95 3.05
CA LYS A 155 -15.83 -21.82 4.52
C LYS A 155 -14.50 -22.21 5.16
N ASP A 156 -14.01 -23.39 4.80
CA ASP A 156 -12.96 -24.08 5.53
C ASP A 156 -11.85 -24.53 4.59
N PHE A 157 -10.66 -24.76 5.10
CA PHE A 157 -9.54 -25.19 4.28
C PHE A 157 -9.66 -26.68 3.87
N PRO A 158 -9.30 -27.05 2.63
CA PRO A 158 -8.89 -26.16 1.55
C PRO A 158 -10.07 -25.38 0.97
N ILE A 159 -9.90 -24.07 0.86
CA ILE A 159 -10.90 -23.17 0.26
C ILE A 159 -10.71 -23.24 -1.24
N VAL A 160 -11.80 -23.35 -1.99
CA VAL A 160 -11.80 -23.41 -3.44
C VAL A 160 -12.92 -22.52 -3.96
N LEU A 161 -12.56 -21.51 -4.74
CA LEU A 161 -13.50 -20.56 -5.34
C LEU A 161 -13.32 -20.55 -6.85
N MET A 162 -14.42 -20.32 -7.57
CA MET A 162 -14.48 -20.47 -9.01
C MET A 162 -15.10 -19.23 -9.67
N PRO A 163 -14.60 -18.80 -10.85
CA PRO A 163 -15.20 -17.72 -11.60
C PRO A 163 -16.56 -18.14 -12.15
N GLN A 164 -17.37 -17.16 -12.55
CA GLN A 164 -18.61 -17.43 -13.29
C GLN A 164 -18.30 -17.95 -14.69
N LYS A 165 -19.25 -18.70 -15.27
CA LYS A 165 -19.10 -19.19 -16.65
C LYS A 165 -18.97 -18.02 -17.61
N ASN A 166 -18.04 -18.13 -18.56
CA ASN A 166 -17.72 -17.09 -19.56
C ASN A 166 -17.20 -15.77 -18.96
N SER A 167 -16.68 -15.75 -17.72
CA SER A 167 -16.03 -14.56 -17.16
C SER A 167 -14.94 -14.02 -18.07
N TYR A 168 -14.79 -12.70 -18.08
CA TYR A 168 -13.61 -12.06 -18.64
C TYR A 168 -12.37 -12.47 -17.85
N LEU A 169 -11.24 -12.60 -18.54
CA LEU A 169 -9.96 -13.00 -17.97
C LEU A 169 -8.98 -11.83 -17.96
N LYS A 170 -8.67 -11.35 -16.78
CA LYS A 170 -7.54 -10.45 -16.56
C LYS A 170 -6.26 -11.27 -16.39
N LEU A 171 -5.28 -11.06 -17.26
CA LEU A 171 -4.00 -11.75 -17.23
C LEU A 171 -3.06 -11.18 -16.16
N PRO A 172 -2.20 -12.02 -15.55
CA PRO A 172 -1.19 -11.55 -14.63
C PRO A 172 -0.09 -10.78 -15.35
N ARG A 173 0.58 -9.89 -14.63
CA ARG A 173 1.81 -9.19 -15.07
C ARG A 173 3.03 -9.87 -14.46
N GLU A 174 4.20 -9.66 -15.08
CA GLU A 174 5.47 -10.24 -14.62
C GLU A 174 6.03 -9.49 -13.40
N GLY A 175 6.57 -10.23 -12.43
CA GLY A 175 7.27 -9.71 -11.24
C GLY A 175 6.47 -9.97 -9.97
N ARG A 176 7.18 -10.11 -8.85
CA ARG A 176 6.64 -10.20 -7.48
C ARG A 176 7.64 -9.53 -6.53
N SER A 177 7.20 -9.14 -5.34
CA SER A 177 8.12 -8.77 -4.27
C SER A 177 8.94 -9.97 -3.80
N ASP A 178 10.01 -9.75 -3.03
CA ASP A 178 10.89 -10.82 -2.53
C ASP A 178 10.51 -11.34 -1.14
N ALA A 179 9.45 -10.81 -0.54
CA ALA A 179 8.88 -11.36 0.68
C ALA A 179 8.17 -12.68 0.36
N ARG A 180 8.42 -13.71 1.17
CA ARG A 180 7.86 -15.05 1.05
C ARG A 180 7.47 -15.57 2.44
N GLY A 181 6.35 -16.27 2.53
CA GLY A 181 5.92 -17.06 3.67
C GLY A 181 6.88 -18.22 3.96
N TYR A 182 6.81 -18.75 5.18
CA TYR A 182 7.82 -19.71 5.67
C TYR A 182 7.80 -21.03 4.90
N LYS A 183 6.60 -21.51 4.52
CA LYS A 183 6.41 -22.77 3.79
C LYS A 183 6.36 -22.65 2.26
N GLU A 184 6.39 -21.43 1.69
CA GLU A 184 6.25 -21.24 0.24
C GLU A 184 7.34 -21.98 -0.56
N LYS A 185 8.61 -21.89 -0.12
CA LYS A 185 9.73 -22.54 -0.81
C LYS A 185 9.63 -24.06 -0.79
N ASP A 186 9.24 -24.62 0.36
CA ASP A 186 9.10 -26.06 0.52
C ASP A 186 7.98 -26.60 -0.36
N PHE A 187 6.84 -25.90 -0.37
CA PHE A 187 5.70 -26.30 -1.17
C PHE A 187 5.95 -26.15 -2.68
N LEU A 188 6.69 -25.12 -3.11
CA LEU A 188 7.14 -25.00 -4.50
C LEU A 188 7.90 -26.25 -4.98
N ASN A 189 8.78 -26.78 -4.13
CA ASN A 189 9.54 -27.99 -4.48
C ASN A 189 8.61 -29.20 -4.65
N GLU A 190 7.58 -29.32 -3.81
CA GLU A 190 6.58 -30.40 -3.92
C GLU A 190 5.72 -30.26 -5.18
N LEU A 191 5.26 -29.05 -5.50
CA LEU A 191 4.53 -28.77 -6.75
C LEU A 191 5.36 -29.11 -7.98
N GLN A 192 6.65 -28.78 -7.98
CA GLN A 192 7.56 -29.07 -9.10
C GLN A 192 7.85 -30.55 -9.26
N LYS A 193 7.90 -31.33 -8.18
CA LYS A 193 8.09 -32.79 -8.23
C LYS A 193 6.88 -33.53 -8.78
N ALA A 194 5.68 -32.96 -8.60
CA ALA A 194 4.45 -33.68 -8.86
C ALA A 194 4.10 -33.84 -10.35
N ASP A 195 4.76 -33.14 -11.27
CA ASP A 195 4.49 -33.19 -12.71
C ASP A 195 3.01 -32.92 -13.03
N LEU A 196 2.49 -31.80 -12.53
CA LEU A 196 1.12 -31.36 -12.81
C LEU A 196 0.99 -30.98 -14.29
N PRO A 197 -0.14 -31.27 -14.94
CA PRO A 197 -0.32 -30.97 -16.36
C PRO A 197 -0.72 -29.49 -16.57
N ILE A 198 -0.07 -28.58 -15.86
CA ILE A 198 -0.30 -27.14 -15.84
C ILE A 198 1.01 -26.41 -15.53
N SER A 199 1.18 -25.19 -16.03
CA SER A 199 2.40 -24.40 -15.77
C SER A 199 2.35 -23.77 -14.38
N ILE A 200 3.49 -23.70 -13.68
CA ILE A 200 3.61 -23.09 -12.34
C ILE A 200 4.50 -21.84 -12.44
N SER A 201 4.14 -20.76 -11.74
CA SER A 201 4.93 -19.54 -11.63
C SER A 201 4.79 -18.91 -10.24
N VAL A 202 5.87 -18.32 -9.72
CA VAL A 202 5.90 -17.61 -8.41
C VAL A 202 6.24 -16.12 -8.53
N ASP A 203 6.37 -15.62 -9.76
CA ASP A 203 6.78 -14.25 -10.05
C ASP A 203 5.71 -13.50 -10.86
N LYS A 204 4.46 -13.54 -10.39
CA LYS A 204 3.31 -12.88 -11.03
C LYS A 204 2.58 -11.97 -10.04
N HIS A 205 1.84 -11.02 -10.58
CA HIS A 205 0.93 -10.17 -9.81
C HIS A 205 -0.22 -9.65 -10.68
N LEU A 206 -1.31 -9.21 -10.04
CA LEU A 206 -2.42 -8.50 -10.69
C LEU A 206 -2.46 -7.04 -10.22
N SER A 207 -2.40 -6.11 -11.17
CA SER A 207 -2.59 -4.69 -10.86
C SER A 207 -4.05 -4.41 -10.50
N ILE A 208 -4.29 -3.48 -9.59
CA ILE A 208 -5.63 -3.11 -9.12
C ILE A 208 -5.89 -1.65 -9.53
N LEU A 209 -7.07 -1.36 -10.07
CA LEU A 209 -7.47 0.00 -10.43
C LEU A 209 -7.43 0.90 -9.19
N GLY A 210 -6.75 2.04 -9.27
CA GLY A 210 -6.67 3.00 -8.15
C GLY A 210 -5.69 2.64 -7.05
N ARG A 211 -4.96 1.52 -7.17
CA ARG A 211 -3.97 1.05 -6.18
C ARG A 211 -2.57 0.96 -6.80
N THR A 212 -1.54 1.34 -6.03
CA THR A 212 -0.15 1.24 -6.49
C THR A 212 0.47 -0.13 -6.20
N LEU A 213 0.11 -0.74 -5.08
CA LEU A 213 0.51 -2.09 -4.72
C LEU A 213 -0.44 -3.09 -5.40
N PRO A 214 0.08 -4.09 -6.15
CA PRO A 214 -0.74 -5.13 -6.75
C PRO A 214 -1.11 -6.22 -5.74
N TYR A 215 -2.01 -7.11 -6.15
CA TYR A 215 -2.14 -8.43 -5.53
C TYR A 215 -1.08 -9.39 -6.06
N GLU A 216 -0.39 -10.09 -5.17
CA GLU A 216 0.74 -10.98 -5.42
C GLU A 216 0.43 -12.40 -4.90
N PRO A 217 -0.13 -13.29 -5.74
CA PRO A 217 -0.30 -14.72 -5.42
C PRO A 217 0.97 -15.39 -4.90
N ASP A 218 0.86 -16.31 -3.96
CA ASP A 218 1.98 -17.20 -3.59
C ASP A 218 2.42 -18.04 -4.78
N PHE A 219 1.46 -18.71 -5.42
CA PHE A 219 1.67 -19.46 -6.66
C PHE A 219 0.59 -19.17 -7.69
N VAL A 220 1.00 -19.07 -8.95
CA VAL A 220 0.11 -19.02 -10.10
C VAL A 220 0.25 -20.30 -10.90
N LEU A 221 -0.81 -21.08 -10.97
CA LEU A 221 -0.92 -22.22 -11.87
C LEU A 221 -1.74 -21.80 -13.09
N TYR A 222 -1.25 -22.08 -14.30
CA TYR A 222 -1.94 -21.62 -15.51
C TYR A 222 -1.79 -22.55 -16.73
N ASP A 223 -2.86 -22.60 -17.53
CA ASP A 223 -2.91 -23.23 -18.86
C ASP A 223 -3.42 -22.17 -19.85
N LYS A 224 -2.51 -21.70 -20.72
CA LYS A 224 -2.84 -20.68 -21.73
C LYS A 224 -3.83 -21.16 -22.80
N GLY A 225 -3.88 -22.46 -23.08
CA GLY A 225 -4.82 -23.01 -24.05
C GLY A 225 -6.26 -22.90 -23.56
N LEU A 226 -6.45 -23.12 -22.26
CA LEU A 226 -7.75 -23.04 -21.59
C LEU A 226 -8.09 -21.67 -21.04
N ASN A 227 -7.18 -20.69 -21.13
CA ASN A 227 -7.31 -19.43 -20.40
C ASN A 227 -7.61 -19.70 -18.91
N LEU A 228 -6.95 -20.71 -18.34
CA LEU A 228 -7.10 -21.12 -16.95
C LEU A 228 -5.97 -20.52 -16.14
N TYR A 229 -6.31 -19.76 -15.11
CA TYR A 229 -5.38 -19.20 -14.13
C TYR A 229 -5.92 -19.48 -12.74
N ILE A 230 -5.06 -20.02 -11.89
CA ILE A 230 -5.36 -20.43 -10.52
C ILE A 230 -4.41 -19.69 -9.59
N ASP A 231 -5.00 -18.93 -8.68
CA ASP A 231 -4.34 -18.35 -7.52
C ASP A 231 -4.28 -19.43 -6.42
N VAL A 232 -3.08 -19.76 -5.96
CA VAL A 232 -2.89 -20.71 -4.86
C VAL A 232 -2.17 -20.00 -3.72
N GLU A 233 -2.82 -19.92 -2.57
CA GLU A 233 -2.35 -19.19 -1.38
C GLU A 233 -2.07 -20.14 -0.20
N ILE A 234 -1.08 -19.78 0.62
CA ILE A 234 -0.80 -20.41 1.91
C ILE A 234 -1.16 -19.42 3.01
N ASP A 235 -2.26 -19.68 3.71
CA ASP A 235 -2.76 -18.82 4.77
C ASP A 235 -2.09 -19.16 6.10
N GLU A 236 -1.56 -18.14 6.77
CA GLU A 236 -0.95 -18.26 8.09
C GLU A 236 -1.79 -17.52 9.14
N PRO A 237 -1.93 -18.03 10.37
CA PRO A 237 -2.83 -17.40 11.35
C PRO A 237 -2.34 -16.06 11.88
N TYR A 238 -1.03 -15.84 11.86
CA TYR A 238 -0.40 -14.58 12.22
C TYR A 238 0.95 -14.45 11.52
N ASP A 239 1.40 -13.23 11.24
CA ASP A 239 2.74 -12.97 10.73
C ASP A 239 3.81 -13.39 11.74
N GLY A 240 4.80 -14.15 11.26
CA GLY A 240 5.82 -14.73 12.14
C GLY A 240 6.63 -13.70 12.93
N TYR A 241 6.95 -12.56 12.34
CA TYR A 241 7.78 -11.53 12.99
C TYR A 241 6.94 -10.46 13.68
N SER A 242 5.96 -9.88 12.98
CA SER A 242 5.14 -8.80 13.53
C SER A 242 4.12 -9.31 14.54
N ARG A 243 3.81 -10.61 14.56
CA ARG A 243 2.77 -11.21 15.41
C ARG A 243 1.36 -10.71 15.12
N THR A 244 1.17 -10.02 14.00
CA THR A 244 -0.13 -9.49 13.62
C THR A 244 -1.00 -10.64 13.11
N PRO A 245 -2.24 -10.82 13.58
CA PRO A 245 -3.18 -11.77 13.01
C PRO A 245 -3.37 -11.57 11.50
N THR A 246 -3.48 -12.67 10.75
CA THR A 246 -3.61 -12.67 9.29
C THR A 246 -4.71 -13.64 8.84
N HIS A 247 -5.24 -13.41 7.63
CA HIS A 247 -6.25 -14.27 6.99
C HIS A 247 -7.51 -14.60 7.82
N ILE A 248 -7.99 -13.60 8.58
CA ILE A 248 -9.15 -13.72 9.45
C ILE A 248 -10.43 -13.95 8.61
N SER A 249 -11.31 -14.82 9.06
CA SER A 249 -12.60 -15.16 8.40
C SER A 249 -13.47 -13.96 8.01
N ASN A 250 -13.48 -12.89 8.82
CA ASN A 250 -14.18 -11.62 8.55
C ASN A 250 -13.24 -10.50 8.02
N GLY A 251 -12.08 -10.86 7.48
CA GLY A 251 -11.05 -9.93 7.02
C GLY A 251 -11.20 -9.48 5.56
N THR A 252 -10.14 -8.85 5.06
CA THR A 252 -10.05 -8.31 3.69
C THR A 252 -9.83 -9.40 2.61
N ASP A 253 -9.52 -10.64 3.00
CA ASP A 253 -9.38 -11.78 2.07
C ASP A 253 -10.59 -11.92 1.15
N ARG A 254 -11.82 -11.71 1.65
CA ARG A 254 -13.03 -11.81 0.83
C ARG A 254 -13.02 -10.81 -0.34
N ILE A 255 -12.48 -9.62 -0.13
CA ILE A 255 -12.36 -8.59 -1.18
C ILE A 255 -11.34 -9.05 -2.23
N ARG A 256 -10.20 -9.59 -1.77
CA ARG A 256 -9.16 -10.18 -2.63
C ARG A 256 -9.72 -11.34 -3.45
N ASP A 257 -10.31 -12.33 -2.79
CA ASP A 257 -10.86 -13.53 -3.42
C ASP A 257 -11.90 -13.16 -4.49
N GLN A 258 -12.82 -12.25 -4.15
CA GLN A 258 -13.81 -11.74 -5.09
C GLN A 258 -13.14 -11.05 -6.29
N PHE A 259 -12.08 -10.28 -6.07
CA PHE A 259 -11.33 -9.65 -7.16
C PHE A 259 -10.74 -10.68 -8.14
N PHE A 260 -10.19 -11.79 -7.65
CA PHE A 260 -9.64 -12.86 -8.50
C PHE A 260 -10.75 -13.58 -9.28
N ILE A 261 -11.84 -13.95 -8.60
CA ILE A 261 -13.02 -14.60 -9.21
C ILE A 261 -13.63 -13.72 -10.31
N ASP A 262 -13.84 -12.43 -10.01
CA ASP A 262 -14.35 -11.45 -10.97
C ASP A 262 -13.39 -11.28 -12.15
N SER A 263 -12.09 -11.45 -11.92
CA SER A 263 -11.02 -11.40 -12.92
C SER A 263 -10.87 -12.69 -13.74
N GLY A 264 -11.73 -13.70 -13.52
CA GLY A 264 -11.73 -14.96 -14.26
C GLY A 264 -10.79 -16.03 -13.70
N TRP A 265 -10.32 -15.88 -12.46
CA TRP A 265 -9.39 -16.81 -11.82
C TRP A 265 -10.11 -17.80 -10.90
N VAL A 266 -9.55 -19.00 -10.79
CA VAL A 266 -9.84 -19.93 -9.70
C VAL A 266 -8.97 -19.55 -8.51
N VAL A 267 -9.49 -19.65 -7.29
CA VAL A 267 -8.72 -19.42 -6.05
C VAL A 267 -8.69 -20.72 -5.26
N ILE A 268 -7.51 -21.12 -4.78
CA ILE A 268 -7.31 -22.24 -3.87
C ILE A 268 -6.50 -21.74 -2.69
N ARG A 269 -6.98 -21.94 -1.46
CA ARG A 269 -6.25 -21.56 -0.25
C ARG A 269 -6.07 -22.78 0.65
N PHE A 270 -4.86 -22.94 1.18
CA PHE A 270 -4.54 -23.93 2.20
C PHE A 270 -4.07 -23.23 3.46
N SER A 271 -4.28 -23.82 4.63
CA SER A 271 -3.56 -23.35 5.82
C SER A 271 -2.08 -23.75 5.72
N GLU A 272 -1.19 -22.96 6.33
CA GLU A 272 0.23 -23.34 6.46
C GLU A 272 0.39 -24.70 7.16
N HIS A 273 -0.51 -25.01 8.10
CA HIS A 273 -0.51 -26.28 8.83
C HIS A 273 -0.81 -27.47 7.90
N GLN A 274 -1.78 -27.36 6.98
CA GLN A 274 -2.04 -28.39 5.96
C GLN A 274 -0.82 -28.60 5.05
N ILE A 275 -0.21 -27.51 4.60
CA ILE A 275 0.99 -27.56 3.75
C ILE A 275 2.16 -28.20 4.49
N HIS A 276 2.32 -27.90 5.78
CA HIS A 276 3.38 -28.45 6.60
C HIS A 276 3.18 -29.95 6.88
N THR A 277 1.97 -30.36 7.28
CA THR A 277 1.69 -31.71 7.76
C THR A 277 1.37 -32.71 6.65
N ASN A 278 0.79 -32.26 5.54
CA ASN A 278 0.39 -33.12 4.42
C ASN A 278 0.55 -32.41 3.05
N PRO A 279 1.79 -32.07 2.65
CA PRO A 279 2.04 -31.38 1.38
C PRO A 279 1.61 -32.21 0.17
N THR A 280 1.78 -33.54 0.20
CA THR A 280 1.39 -34.43 -0.90
C THR A 280 -0.13 -34.49 -1.07
N GLY A 281 -0.89 -34.45 0.02
CA GLY A 281 -2.33 -34.25 -0.01
C GLY A 281 -2.71 -32.95 -0.70
N CYS A 282 -2.07 -31.83 -0.35
CA CYS A 282 -2.37 -30.52 -0.93
C CYS A 282 -2.12 -30.50 -2.44
N VAL A 283 -1.00 -31.08 -2.88
CA VAL A 283 -0.72 -31.25 -4.32
C VAL A 283 -1.72 -32.18 -5.00
N SER A 284 -2.16 -33.25 -4.33
CA SER A 284 -3.20 -34.16 -4.85
C SER A 284 -4.54 -33.45 -5.04
N THR A 285 -4.92 -32.56 -4.12
CA THR A 285 -6.11 -31.71 -4.23
C THR A 285 -6.00 -30.75 -5.42
N ILE A 286 -4.85 -30.07 -5.59
CA ILE A 286 -4.60 -29.20 -6.74
C ILE A 286 -4.70 -30.00 -8.05
N ARG A 287 -4.05 -31.16 -8.13
CA ARG A 287 -4.12 -32.05 -9.29
C ARG A 287 -5.56 -32.41 -9.64
N TYR A 288 -6.33 -32.85 -8.65
CA TYR A 288 -7.73 -33.23 -8.84
C TYR A 288 -8.56 -32.08 -9.42
N ILE A 289 -8.37 -30.85 -8.93
CA ILE A 289 -9.05 -29.66 -9.44
C ILE A 289 -8.61 -29.35 -10.87
N VAL A 290 -7.30 -29.37 -11.14
CA VAL A 290 -6.74 -29.13 -12.49
C VAL A 290 -7.27 -30.16 -13.49
N ASP A 291 -7.18 -31.45 -13.19
CA ASP A 291 -7.64 -32.52 -14.08
C ASP A 291 -9.16 -32.40 -14.32
N SER A 292 -9.94 -32.08 -13.28
CA SER A 292 -11.38 -31.85 -13.41
C SER A 292 -11.72 -30.70 -14.36
N LEU A 293 -10.99 -29.58 -14.28
CA LEU A 293 -11.20 -28.40 -15.13
C LEU A 293 -10.74 -28.62 -16.58
N ARG A 294 -9.69 -29.43 -16.79
CA ARG A 294 -9.14 -29.72 -18.12
C ARG A 294 -9.97 -30.75 -18.88
N ASP A 295 -10.34 -31.85 -18.22
CA ASP A 295 -11.00 -32.98 -18.87
C ASP A 295 -12.54 -32.87 -18.80
N ASN A 296 -13.06 -31.94 -18.00
CA ASN A 296 -14.50 -31.79 -17.73
C ASN A 296 -15.11 -33.08 -17.16
N VAL A 297 -14.33 -33.81 -16.35
CA VAL A 297 -14.69 -35.10 -15.75
C VAL A 297 -14.72 -34.98 -14.23
N HIS A 298 -15.84 -35.37 -13.59
CA HIS A 298 -16.04 -35.33 -12.14
C HIS A 298 -16.06 -36.68 -11.42
N ASN A 299 -15.60 -37.74 -12.09
CA ASN A 299 -15.86 -39.10 -11.61
C ASN A 299 -14.66 -39.80 -10.96
N ALA A 300 -13.52 -39.12 -10.77
CA ALA A 300 -12.39 -39.68 -10.03
C ALA A 300 -12.55 -39.41 -8.53
N LYS A 301 -12.63 -40.46 -7.70
CA LYS A 301 -12.53 -40.31 -6.25
C LYS A 301 -11.14 -39.76 -5.89
N MET A 302 -11.10 -38.68 -5.11
CA MET A 302 -9.84 -38.12 -4.59
C MET A 302 -9.15 -39.17 -3.72
N SER A 303 -7.97 -39.64 -4.13
CA SER A 303 -7.27 -40.76 -3.49
C SER A 303 -6.60 -40.40 -2.17
N ASN A 304 -6.25 -39.12 -1.97
CA ASN A 304 -5.60 -38.59 -0.78
C ASN A 304 -6.22 -37.24 -0.41
N SER A 305 -7.18 -37.23 0.53
CA SER A 305 -7.78 -35.98 1.01
C SER A 305 -6.85 -35.31 2.02
N VAL A 306 -6.63 -34.00 1.84
CA VAL A 306 -6.12 -33.14 2.91
C VAL A 306 -7.13 -33.14 4.05
N VAL A 307 -6.62 -33.02 5.28
CA VAL A 307 -7.46 -32.89 6.48
C VAL A 307 -8.17 -31.55 6.42
N HIS A 308 -9.48 -31.56 6.59
CA HIS A 308 -10.28 -30.35 6.68
C HIS A 308 -9.91 -29.53 7.93
N GLU A 309 -9.76 -28.22 7.79
CA GLU A 309 -9.46 -27.30 8.90
C GLU A 309 -10.37 -26.07 8.84
N GLU A 310 -10.98 -25.71 9.96
CA GLU A 310 -11.82 -24.52 10.05
C GLU A 310 -10.99 -23.25 9.83
N LYS A 311 -11.55 -22.28 9.09
CA LYS A 311 -10.91 -20.96 8.96
C LYS A 311 -10.97 -20.21 10.30
N TRP A 312 -9.83 -19.71 10.76
CA TRP A 312 -9.74 -19.02 12.05
C TRP A 312 -10.30 -17.59 12.02
N ASP A 313 -10.77 -17.12 13.17
CA ASP A 313 -11.11 -15.73 13.41
C ASP A 313 -9.95 -14.95 14.07
N SER A 314 -10.17 -13.66 14.34
CA SER A 314 -9.15 -12.80 14.97
C SER A 314 -8.81 -13.21 16.39
N VAL A 315 -9.79 -13.69 17.17
CA VAL A 315 -9.60 -14.11 18.56
C VAL A 315 -8.74 -15.37 18.60
N GLN A 316 -9.04 -16.35 17.75
CA GLN A 316 -8.30 -17.59 17.63
C GLN A 316 -6.87 -17.36 17.16
N ALA A 317 -6.66 -16.49 16.17
CA ALA A 317 -5.33 -16.09 15.71
C ALA A 317 -4.48 -15.48 16.84
N ILE A 318 -5.06 -14.61 17.68
CA ILE A 318 -4.38 -14.01 18.84
C ILE A 318 -4.04 -15.07 19.89
N ILE A 319 -4.95 -16.01 20.16
CA ILE A 319 -4.69 -17.11 21.10
C ILE A 319 -3.54 -17.97 20.59
N TRP A 320 -3.54 -18.31 19.29
CA TRP A 320 -2.49 -19.10 18.66
C TRP A 320 -1.15 -18.38 18.63
N GLU A 321 -1.13 -17.07 18.40
CA GLU A 321 0.07 -16.25 18.50
C GLU A 321 0.70 -16.34 19.90
N ARG A 322 -0.09 -16.15 20.95
CA ARG A 322 0.37 -16.24 22.34
C ARG A 322 0.90 -17.61 22.72
N ASN A 323 0.30 -18.66 22.15
CA ASN A 323 0.68 -20.03 22.39
C ASN A 323 1.83 -20.51 21.48
N LEU A 324 2.40 -19.63 20.64
CA LEU A 324 3.45 -19.97 19.68
C LEU A 324 3.04 -21.12 18.75
N TYR A 325 1.77 -21.13 18.33
CA TYR A 325 1.16 -22.24 17.59
C TYR A 325 1.95 -22.60 16.32
N ARG A 326 2.28 -21.61 15.48
CA ARG A 326 3.11 -21.81 14.27
C ARG A 326 4.47 -22.38 14.62
N GLU A 327 5.17 -21.77 15.57
CA GLU A 327 6.50 -22.24 15.98
C GLU A 327 6.49 -23.67 16.48
N ASN A 328 5.48 -24.05 17.26
CA ASN A 328 5.34 -25.39 17.80
C ASN A 328 5.18 -26.43 16.69
N TYR A 329 4.27 -26.23 15.72
CA TYR A 329 4.10 -27.21 14.65
C TYR A 329 5.21 -27.15 13.60
N LEU A 330 5.83 -25.98 13.38
CA LEU A 330 6.98 -25.84 12.47
C LEU A 330 8.30 -26.36 13.09
N GLY A 331 8.34 -26.56 14.40
CA GLY A 331 9.54 -26.99 15.13
C GLY A 331 10.64 -25.92 15.19
N ILE A 332 10.27 -24.63 15.25
CA ILE A 332 11.22 -23.51 15.33
C ILE A 332 11.09 -22.76 16.65
N GLN A 333 12.12 -22.01 17.04
CA GLN A 333 12.07 -21.19 18.26
C GLN A 333 11.44 -19.81 18.05
N SER A 334 11.65 -19.23 16.86
CA SER A 334 11.16 -17.90 16.50
C SER A 334 11.33 -17.66 15.01
N PHE A 335 10.54 -16.75 14.46
CA PHE A 335 10.71 -16.27 13.08
C PHE A 335 11.73 -15.13 13.00
N GLU A 336 12.49 -15.11 11.91
CA GLU A 336 13.36 -13.98 11.58
C GLU A 336 12.59 -12.82 10.94
N LYS A 337 13.14 -11.61 11.06
CA LYS A 337 12.59 -10.44 10.37
C LYS A 337 12.76 -10.61 8.86
N ILE A 338 11.66 -10.63 8.13
CA ILE A 338 11.69 -10.57 6.67
C ILE A 338 12.06 -9.14 6.24
N ILE A 339 13.23 -9.00 5.64
CA ILE A 339 13.69 -7.74 5.04
C ILE A 339 13.29 -7.75 3.57
N ARG A 340 12.38 -6.85 3.20
CA ARG A 340 11.97 -6.65 1.81
C ARG A 340 13.04 -5.86 1.06
N ASN A 341 13.68 -6.47 0.07
CA ASN A 341 14.66 -5.81 -0.79
C ASN A 341 14.10 -5.51 -2.18
N LEU A 342 12.90 -6.03 -2.50
CA LEU A 342 12.20 -5.79 -3.75
C LEU A 342 10.72 -5.51 -3.54
N LYS A 343 10.22 -4.41 -4.11
CA LYS A 343 8.79 -4.10 -4.21
C LYS A 343 8.33 -3.96 -5.64
N VAL A 344 7.10 -4.37 -5.90
CA VAL A 344 6.41 -4.15 -7.18
C VAL A 344 5.49 -2.95 -7.03
N ILE A 345 5.52 -2.05 -8.00
CA ILE A 345 4.65 -0.88 -8.06
C ILE A 345 3.96 -0.80 -9.42
N CYS A 346 2.64 -0.63 -9.41
CA CYS A 346 1.81 -0.34 -10.56
C CYS A 346 1.52 1.17 -10.61
N LEU A 347 2.05 1.88 -11.61
CA LEU A 347 1.78 3.32 -11.81
C LEU A 347 0.69 3.59 -12.85
N ASP A 348 0.43 2.61 -13.72
CA ASP A 348 -0.54 2.75 -14.80
C ASP A 348 -1.97 2.66 -14.26
N LYS A 349 -2.88 3.48 -14.80
CA LYS A 349 -4.20 3.68 -14.22
C LYS A 349 -5.14 2.47 -14.32
N SER A 350 -4.98 1.58 -15.31
CA SER A 350 -5.66 0.28 -15.39
C SER A 350 -5.29 -0.49 -16.65
N ASP A 351 -5.51 -1.80 -16.65
CA ASP A 351 -5.64 -2.58 -17.88
C ASP A 351 -6.97 -2.24 -18.56
N LYS A 352 -7.00 -2.21 -19.90
CA LYS A 352 -8.23 -1.87 -20.64
C LYS A 352 -9.42 -2.78 -20.30
N ILE A 353 -9.15 -4.04 -19.98
CA ILE A 353 -10.17 -5.02 -19.59
C ILE A 353 -10.97 -4.61 -18.35
N GLU A 354 -10.42 -3.76 -17.48
CA GLU A 354 -11.13 -3.29 -16.27
C GLU A 354 -12.46 -2.59 -16.58
N THR A 355 -12.64 -2.03 -17.79
CA THR A 355 -13.93 -1.42 -18.18
C THR A 355 -15.02 -2.45 -18.45
N ASN A 356 -14.65 -3.70 -18.67
CA ASN A 356 -15.56 -4.80 -19.00
C ASN A 356 -15.81 -5.74 -17.81
N LEU A 357 -15.00 -5.62 -16.76
CA LEU A 357 -15.18 -6.35 -15.51
C LEU A 357 -16.24 -5.66 -14.66
N SER A 358 -17.26 -6.42 -14.26
CA SER A 358 -18.28 -5.95 -13.31
C SER A 358 -17.90 -6.41 -11.91
N ARG A 359 -17.48 -5.47 -11.06
CA ARG A 359 -17.11 -5.74 -9.67
C ARG A 359 -18.22 -5.25 -8.74
N PRO A 360 -18.79 -6.11 -7.86
CA PRO A 360 -19.83 -5.70 -6.91
C PRO A 360 -19.38 -4.54 -6.01
N SER A 361 -20.27 -3.59 -5.76
CA SER A 361 -20.02 -2.52 -4.80
C SER A 361 -20.21 -3.04 -3.37
N ILE A 362 -19.23 -2.79 -2.49
CA ILE A 362 -19.39 -3.05 -1.05
C ILE A 362 -19.92 -1.82 -0.30
N HIS A 363 -19.87 -0.65 -0.93
CA HIS A 363 -20.28 0.65 -0.38
C HIS A 363 -21.69 1.04 -0.84
N GLU A 364 -22.66 0.11 -0.77
CA GLU A 364 -24.07 0.43 -1.05
C GLU A 364 -24.77 0.90 0.24
N ASN A 365 -25.29 2.14 0.22
CA ASN A 365 -26.01 2.88 1.29
C ASN A 365 -25.21 3.86 2.15
N LEU A 366 -24.56 4.87 1.52
CA LEU A 366 -24.13 6.07 2.23
C LEU A 366 -24.93 7.30 1.78
N THR A 367 -25.40 8.04 2.78
CA THR A 367 -26.17 9.28 2.72
C THR A 367 -25.52 10.31 1.80
N LYS A 368 -26.37 11.14 1.17
CA LYS A 368 -26.00 12.21 0.22
C LYS A 368 -24.66 12.88 0.59
N PRO A 369 -23.80 13.16 -0.41
CA PRO A 369 -22.45 13.66 -0.18
C PRO A 369 -22.47 14.89 0.74
N LYS A 370 -21.64 14.89 1.79
CA LYS A 370 -21.23 16.15 2.44
C LYS A 370 -20.50 16.97 1.37
N SER A 371 -21.21 17.89 0.74
CA SER A 371 -20.70 18.69 -0.37
C SER A 371 -19.55 19.57 0.08
N ASN A 372 -18.43 19.50 -0.66
CA ASN A 372 -17.36 20.49 -0.89
C ASN A 372 -15.91 19.99 -0.83
N ASN A 373 -15.65 18.69 -0.75
CA ASN A 373 -14.26 18.22 -0.80
C ASN A 373 -13.76 17.99 -2.23
N LYS A 374 -12.72 18.77 -2.60
CA LYS A 374 -11.83 18.52 -3.75
C LYS A 374 -11.14 17.15 -3.71
N ASN A 375 -11.28 16.40 -2.61
CA ASN A 375 -10.66 15.10 -2.41
C ASN A 375 -11.38 13.98 -3.19
N GLN A 376 -10.56 13.04 -3.70
CA GLN A 376 -11.00 11.92 -4.54
C GLN A 376 -11.54 10.73 -3.73
N ILE A 377 -11.30 10.72 -2.41
CA ILE A 377 -11.75 9.70 -1.47
C ILE A 377 -12.89 10.20 -0.57
N GLN A 378 -13.71 9.27 -0.06
CA GLN A 378 -14.80 9.50 0.87
C GLN A 378 -14.62 8.63 2.11
N PHE A 379 -14.95 9.15 3.29
CA PHE A 379 -14.92 8.37 4.54
C PHE A 379 -16.24 7.62 4.73
N ASP A 380 -16.15 6.34 5.08
CA ASP A 380 -17.25 5.51 5.55
C ASP A 380 -17.15 5.37 7.08
N ASP A 381 -18.06 6.05 7.78
CA ASP A 381 -18.14 6.01 9.24
C ASP A 381 -18.40 4.60 9.79
N ARG A 382 -19.07 3.72 9.02
CA ARG A 382 -19.45 2.37 9.48
C ARG A 382 -18.27 1.41 9.48
N ASN A 383 -17.50 1.44 8.39
CA ASN A 383 -16.36 0.54 8.19
C ASN A 383 -15.03 1.17 8.63
N HIS A 384 -15.04 2.46 9.02
CA HIS A 384 -13.84 3.22 9.35
C HIS A 384 -12.77 3.21 8.24
N THR A 385 -13.22 3.13 6.97
CA THR A 385 -12.37 3.13 5.78
C THR A 385 -12.58 4.39 4.96
N TYR A 386 -11.61 4.72 4.10
CA TYR A 386 -11.80 5.72 3.06
C TYR A 386 -11.78 5.04 1.70
N TYR A 387 -12.72 5.33 0.82
CA TYR A 387 -12.81 4.68 -0.49
C TYR A 387 -12.75 5.70 -1.63
N PRO A 388 -12.09 5.38 -2.76
CA PRO A 388 -12.13 6.23 -3.96
C PRO A 388 -13.54 6.32 -4.53
N LYS A 389 -13.99 7.52 -4.89
CA LYS A 389 -15.31 7.73 -5.53
C LYS A 389 -15.52 6.96 -6.84
N LYS A 390 -14.42 6.51 -7.46
CA LYS A 390 -14.41 5.84 -8.78
C LYS A 390 -14.30 4.31 -8.69
N ASP A 391 -14.10 3.75 -7.50
CA ASP A 391 -14.02 2.31 -7.28
C ASP A 391 -14.76 1.96 -5.99
N PRO A 392 -16.03 1.52 -6.08
CA PRO A 392 -16.81 1.14 -4.92
C PRO A 392 -16.62 -0.34 -4.51
N SER A 393 -15.72 -1.08 -5.16
CA SER A 393 -15.56 -2.52 -4.95
C SER A 393 -14.80 -2.90 -3.67
N GLY A 394 -14.17 -1.93 -3.00
CA GLY A 394 -13.33 -2.16 -1.82
C GLY A 394 -11.87 -2.45 -2.12
N ASN A 395 -11.52 -2.79 -3.36
CA ASN A 395 -10.16 -3.22 -3.74
C ASN A 395 -9.10 -2.11 -3.62
N SER A 396 -9.52 -0.85 -3.74
CA SER A 396 -8.65 0.32 -3.62
C SER A 396 -8.98 1.19 -2.41
N ASP A 397 -9.71 0.63 -1.43
CA ASP A 397 -9.97 1.29 -0.16
C ASP A 397 -8.67 1.61 0.57
N TYR A 398 -8.77 2.58 1.45
CA TYR A 398 -7.71 3.08 2.29
C TYR A 398 -8.06 2.74 3.73
N ILE A 399 -7.12 2.10 4.43
CA ILE A 399 -7.24 1.90 5.87
C ILE A 399 -7.11 3.26 6.57
N SER A 400 -7.92 3.49 7.61
CA SER A 400 -7.72 4.67 8.44
C SER A 400 -6.45 4.54 9.28
N VAL A 401 -5.73 5.64 9.50
CA VAL A 401 -4.57 5.68 10.40
C VAL A 401 -4.93 5.14 11.79
N THR A 402 -6.14 5.40 12.28
CA THR A 402 -6.61 4.89 13.58
C THR A 402 -6.75 3.37 13.58
N THR A 403 -7.42 2.80 12.57
CA THR A 403 -7.58 1.34 12.44
C THR A 403 -6.23 0.67 12.28
N LEU A 404 -5.35 1.21 11.43
CA LEU A 404 -4.00 0.68 11.23
C LEU A 404 -3.19 0.67 12.52
N ILE A 405 -3.27 1.73 13.34
CA ILE A 405 -2.56 1.77 14.62
C ILE A 405 -3.14 0.75 15.60
N GLU A 406 -4.46 0.56 15.61
CA GLU A 406 -5.13 -0.38 16.52
C GLU A 406 -4.69 -1.83 16.34
N GLU A 407 -4.31 -2.25 15.12
CA GLU A 407 -3.74 -3.58 14.84
C GLU A 407 -2.43 -3.85 15.61
N PHE A 408 -1.75 -2.80 16.09
CA PHE A 408 -0.52 -2.89 16.88
C PHE A 408 -0.77 -2.76 18.39
N PHE A 409 -2.01 -2.89 18.84
CA PHE A 409 -2.35 -2.96 20.26
C PHE A 409 -3.28 -4.15 20.53
N PRO A 410 -3.25 -4.73 21.74
CA PRO A 410 -4.17 -5.80 22.11
C PRO A 410 -5.64 -5.38 21.89
N HIS A 411 -6.38 -6.20 21.16
CA HIS A 411 -7.80 -5.99 20.92
C HIS A 411 -8.58 -6.05 22.25
N PHE A 412 -9.58 -5.18 22.35
CA PHE A 412 -10.52 -5.20 23.45
C PHE A 412 -11.58 -6.26 23.17
N ASP A 413 -11.61 -7.31 23.99
CA ASP A 413 -12.64 -8.34 23.93
C ASP A 413 -13.96 -7.78 24.50
N VAL A 414 -14.76 -7.21 23.60
CA VAL A 414 -16.04 -6.59 23.93
C VAL A 414 -17.00 -7.61 24.54
N ASP A 415 -17.03 -8.84 24.02
CA ASP A 415 -17.95 -9.86 24.48
C ASP A 415 -17.59 -10.36 25.88
N ALA A 416 -16.33 -10.66 26.14
CA ALA A 416 -15.89 -11.01 27.50
C ALA A 416 -16.14 -9.87 28.48
N TYR A 417 -15.94 -8.62 28.06
CA TYR A 417 -16.27 -7.45 28.87
C TYR A 417 -17.77 -7.33 29.15
N ILE A 418 -18.63 -7.49 28.13
CA ILE A 418 -20.09 -7.44 28.27
C ILE A 418 -20.54 -8.53 29.23
N VAL A 419 -20.13 -9.79 29.02
CA VAL A 419 -20.51 -10.92 29.87
C VAL A 419 -20.12 -10.66 31.33
N LYS A 420 -18.89 -10.21 31.56
CA LYS A 420 -18.43 -9.86 32.91
C LYS A 420 -19.24 -8.72 33.52
N LYS A 421 -19.51 -7.66 32.76
CA LYS A 421 -20.24 -6.50 33.26
C LYS A 421 -21.72 -6.79 33.51
N MET A 422 -22.33 -7.70 32.75
CA MET A 422 -23.67 -8.23 33.02
C MET A 422 -23.69 -8.92 34.39
N GLN A 423 -22.69 -9.76 34.68
CA GLN A 423 -22.56 -10.45 35.97
C GLN A 423 -22.34 -9.45 37.12
N ASP A 424 -21.49 -8.44 36.92
CA ASP A 424 -21.12 -7.49 37.97
C ASP A 424 -22.25 -6.47 38.29
N THR A 425 -23.09 -6.13 37.30
CA THR A 425 -24.07 -5.02 37.43
C THR A 425 -25.53 -5.43 37.31
N GLY A 426 -25.82 -6.64 36.83
CA GLY A 426 -27.18 -7.12 36.54
C GLY A 426 -27.85 -6.47 35.31
N LYS A 427 -27.14 -5.61 34.57
CA LYS A 427 -27.65 -4.96 33.34
C LYS A 427 -27.77 -5.94 32.18
N THR A 428 -28.64 -5.63 31.22
CA THR A 428 -28.75 -6.42 29.98
C THR A 428 -27.59 -6.13 29.03
N ARG A 429 -27.38 -7.02 28.04
CA ARG A 429 -26.37 -6.81 26.99
C ARG A 429 -26.63 -5.49 26.24
N GLU A 430 -27.90 -5.21 25.89
CA GLU A 430 -28.29 -4.01 25.14
C GLU A 430 -27.98 -2.72 25.91
N GLU A 431 -28.20 -2.72 27.23
CA GLU A 431 -27.87 -1.58 28.09
C GLU A 431 -26.36 -1.34 28.13
N ILE A 432 -25.56 -2.39 28.26
CA ILE A 432 -24.09 -2.28 28.29
C ILE A 432 -23.54 -1.85 26.93
N GLU A 433 -24.07 -2.39 25.83
CA GLU A 433 -23.72 -1.96 24.47
C GLU A 433 -24.05 -0.49 24.24
N LYS A 434 -25.19 -0.02 24.74
CA LYS A 434 -25.54 1.40 24.71
C LYS A 434 -24.54 2.25 25.48
N GLU A 435 -24.14 1.82 26.68
CA GLU A 435 -23.10 2.51 27.46
C GLU A 435 -21.73 2.55 26.78
N LEU A 436 -21.41 1.54 25.97
CA LEU A 436 -20.18 1.50 25.18
C LEU A 436 -20.26 2.42 23.95
N ARG A 437 -21.44 2.60 23.34
CA ARG A 437 -21.65 3.47 22.16
C ARG A 437 -21.74 4.95 22.50
N GLU A 438 -22.47 5.31 23.57
CA GLU A 438 -22.75 6.71 23.93
C GLU A 438 -21.51 7.63 23.99
N PRO A 439 -20.35 7.22 24.56
CA PRO A 439 -19.16 8.06 24.58
C PRO A 439 -18.64 8.42 23.19
N SER A 440 -18.71 7.49 22.23
CA SER A 440 -18.25 7.69 20.85
C SER A 440 -19.15 8.67 20.09
N GLU A 441 -20.48 8.52 20.24
CA GLU A 441 -21.48 9.42 19.62
C GLU A 441 -21.36 10.86 20.14
N ARG A 442 -21.15 11.02 21.45
CA ARG A 442 -20.90 12.34 22.05
C ARG A 442 -19.57 12.94 21.61
N GLY A 443 -18.54 12.11 21.44
CA GLY A 443 -17.26 12.53 20.85
C GLY A 443 -17.45 13.07 19.43
N THR A 444 -18.13 12.31 18.58
CA THR A 444 -18.44 12.69 17.19
C THR A 444 -19.22 14.03 17.12
N THR A 445 -20.21 14.19 17.99
CA THR A 445 -20.98 15.43 18.10
C THR A 445 -20.09 16.61 18.52
N MET A 446 -19.20 16.42 19.48
CA MET A 446 -18.23 17.44 19.93
C MET A 446 -17.32 17.91 18.78
N HIS A 447 -16.75 16.98 18.00
CA HIS A 447 -15.93 17.34 16.83
C HIS A 447 -16.72 18.15 15.81
N ALA A 448 -17.96 17.72 15.48
CA ALA A 448 -18.81 18.41 14.52
C ALA A 448 -19.14 19.85 14.95
N GLU A 449 -19.43 20.09 16.23
CA GLU A 449 -19.72 21.44 16.72
C GLU A 449 -18.46 22.34 16.75
N ILE A 450 -17.30 21.78 17.11
CA ILE A 450 -16.03 22.51 17.05
C ILE A 450 -15.67 22.86 15.59
N GLU A 451 -15.84 21.93 14.65
CA GLU A 451 -15.61 22.16 13.22
C GLU A 451 -16.51 23.30 12.70
N LYS A 452 -17.81 23.26 13.01
CA LYS A 452 -18.76 24.33 12.64
C LYS A 452 -18.32 25.67 13.21
N CYS A 453 -17.92 25.70 14.49
CA CYS A 453 -17.44 26.91 15.15
C CYS A 453 -16.20 27.49 14.45
N LEU A 454 -15.17 26.67 14.20
CA LEU A 454 -13.93 27.08 13.53
C LEU A 454 -14.16 27.56 12.09
N LYS A 455 -15.10 26.94 11.36
CA LYS A 455 -15.45 27.30 9.98
C LYS A 455 -16.47 28.45 9.89
N GLY A 456 -16.86 29.06 11.02
CA GLY A 456 -17.83 30.15 11.06
C GLY A 456 -19.25 29.76 10.63
N LYS A 457 -19.61 28.49 10.75
CA LYS A 457 -20.95 27.97 10.48
C LYS A 457 -21.83 28.05 11.73
N SER A 458 -23.15 27.91 11.57
CA SER A 458 -24.06 27.77 12.71
C SER A 458 -23.76 26.49 13.50
N TYR A 459 -23.66 26.61 14.82
CA TYR A 459 -23.35 25.52 15.76
C TYR A 459 -24.22 25.63 17.02
N ASP A 460 -24.39 24.53 17.75
CA ASP A 460 -25.01 24.52 19.08
C ASP A 460 -23.96 24.85 20.14
N GLY A 461 -24.11 26.03 20.74
CA GLY A 461 -23.18 26.56 21.73
C GLY A 461 -23.36 26.05 23.15
N SER A 462 -24.36 25.19 23.41
CA SER A 462 -24.82 24.87 24.77
C SER A 462 -23.93 23.86 25.50
N SER A 463 -23.14 23.05 24.78
CA SER A 463 -22.34 21.99 25.39
C SER A 463 -21.18 22.53 26.24
N LEU A 464 -20.91 21.84 27.36
CA LEU A 464 -19.79 22.17 28.24
C LEU A 464 -18.45 21.99 27.51
N GLU A 465 -18.33 20.95 26.69
CA GLU A 465 -17.15 20.70 25.87
C GLU A 465 -16.82 21.87 24.93
N LEU A 466 -17.84 22.50 24.31
CA LEU A 466 -17.60 23.65 23.44
C LEU A 466 -17.23 24.90 24.24
N GLN A 467 -17.78 25.09 25.43
CA GLN A 467 -17.35 26.18 26.33
C GLN A 467 -15.88 26.02 26.74
N MET A 468 -15.45 24.78 27.04
CA MET A 468 -14.05 24.46 27.32
C MET A 468 -13.16 24.73 26.10
N PHE A 469 -13.61 24.38 24.89
CA PHE A 469 -12.92 24.70 23.64
C PHE A 469 -12.77 26.23 23.44
N LYS A 470 -13.82 27.02 23.70
CA LYS A 470 -13.76 28.49 23.59
C LYS A 470 -12.72 29.08 24.55
N ARG A 471 -12.70 28.62 25.80
CA ARG A 471 -11.64 29.02 26.76
C ARG A 471 -10.25 28.66 26.25
N PHE A 472 -10.05 27.44 25.74
CA PHE A 472 -8.78 27.04 25.12
C PHE A 472 -8.39 27.96 23.96
N TYR A 473 -9.35 28.32 23.11
CA TYR A 473 -9.13 29.22 21.98
C TYR A 473 -8.65 30.61 22.46
N ASP A 474 -9.34 31.19 23.43
CA ASP A 474 -9.01 32.50 24.00
C ASP A 474 -7.67 32.50 24.76
N ASP A 475 -7.38 31.43 25.50
CA ASP A 475 -6.17 31.32 26.33
C ASP A 475 -4.91 30.95 25.52
N ARG A 476 -5.07 30.22 24.40
CA ARG A 476 -3.92 29.58 23.72
C ARG A 476 -3.80 29.99 22.26
N ILE A 477 -4.88 30.07 21.50
CA ILE A 477 -4.83 30.34 20.06
C ILE A 477 -4.62 31.83 19.80
N ILE A 478 -5.46 32.69 20.40
CA ILE A 478 -5.39 34.15 20.23
C ILE A 478 -4.04 34.73 20.70
N PRO A 479 -3.54 34.43 21.92
CA PRO A 479 -2.31 35.05 22.42
C PRO A 479 -1.07 34.63 21.64
N GLN A 480 -1.05 33.40 21.10
CA GLN A 480 0.03 32.90 20.26
C GLN A 480 -0.08 33.37 18.79
N LYS A 481 -1.10 34.15 18.44
CA LYS A 481 -1.36 34.66 17.07
C LYS A 481 -1.44 33.53 16.03
N LEU A 482 -2.03 32.40 16.44
CA LEU A 482 -2.25 31.26 15.57
C LEU A 482 -3.47 31.51 14.68
N THR A 483 -3.31 31.36 13.36
CA THR A 483 -4.39 31.56 12.39
C THR A 483 -5.02 30.22 12.03
N PHE A 484 -6.34 30.11 12.08
CA PHE A 484 -7.04 28.91 11.62
C PHE A 484 -6.70 28.61 10.16
N ALA A 485 -6.30 27.37 9.87
CA ALA A 485 -5.94 26.94 8.52
C ALA A 485 -6.93 25.93 7.94
N ASP A 486 -7.27 24.88 8.70
CA ASP A 486 -8.19 23.84 8.27
C ASP A 486 -8.73 23.03 9.47
N ALA A 487 -9.88 22.38 9.31
CA ALA A 487 -10.45 21.46 10.29
C ALA A 487 -11.16 20.29 9.58
N GLU A 488 -11.13 19.11 10.21
CA GLU A 488 -11.59 17.85 9.62
C GLU A 488 -10.94 17.61 8.24
N LYS A 489 -9.63 17.87 8.17
CA LYS A 489 -8.85 17.78 6.94
C LYS A 489 -8.53 16.33 6.64
N VAL A 490 -9.15 15.79 5.59
CA VAL A 490 -8.80 14.46 5.06
C VAL A 490 -7.43 14.52 4.39
N ILE A 491 -6.53 13.63 4.80
CA ILE A 491 -5.18 13.44 4.27
C ILE A 491 -4.99 12.00 3.78
N GLU A 492 -4.20 11.82 2.74
CA GLU A 492 -3.97 10.52 2.09
C GLU A 492 -2.48 10.25 1.86
N LEU A 493 -2.13 8.98 1.90
CA LEU A 493 -0.86 8.39 1.51
C LEU A 493 -1.14 7.28 0.45
N PRO A 494 -1.48 7.66 -0.79
CA PRO A 494 -1.97 6.76 -1.84
C PRO A 494 -1.02 5.62 -2.25
N GLU A 495 0.27 5.83 -2.11
CA GLU A 495 1.29 4.81 -2.33
C GLU A 495 1.17 3.61 -1.37
N HIS A 496 0.47 3.78 -0.25
CA HIS A 496 0.31 2.79 0.82
C HIS A 496 -1.16 2.52 1.14
N ASN A 497 -2.12 3.13 0.44
CA ASN A 497 -3.55 3.03 0.76
C ASN A 497 -3.88 3.36 2.23
N ILE A 498 -3.23 4.40 2.77
CA ILE A 498 -3.49 4.88 4.14
C ILE A 498 -4.12 6.27 4.05
N ALA A 499 -5.18 6.51 4.82
CA ALA A 499 -5.83 7.81 4.91
C ALA A 499 -6.16 8.17 6.35
N GLY A 500 -6.40 9.45 6.61
CA GLY A 500 -6.75 9.93 7.94
C GLY A 500 -7.46 11.27 7.88
N THR A 501 -8.03 11.68 9.01
CA THR A 501 -8.66 12.99 9.17
C THR A 501 -8.02 13.71 10.33
N VAL A 502 -7.51 14.92 10.05
CA VAL A 502 -6.88 15.79 11.04
C VAL A 502 -7.93 16.75 11.57
N ASP A 503 -8.15 16.72 12.88
CA ASP A 503 -9.19 17.51 13.54
C ASP A 503 -9.02 19.02 13.30
N ALA A 504 -7.83 19.58 13.58
CA ALA A 504 -7.56 21.00 13.38
C ALA A 504 -6.10 21.33 13.10
N LEU A 505 -5.90 22.30 12.20
CA LEU A 505 -4.61 22.86 11.84
C LEU A 505 -4.65 24.38 12.00
N PHE A 506 -3.65 24.91 12.72
CA PHE A 506 -3.43 26.34 12.87
C PHE A 506 -2.05 26.72 12.35
N LYS A 507 -1.95 27.87 11.70
CA LYS A 507 -0.73 28.37 11.08
C LYS A 507 -0.08 29.44 11.96
N LYS A 508 1.24 29.33 12.14
CA LYS A 508 2.10 30.34 12.76
C LYS A 508 2.51 31.40 11.75
N SER A 509 2.97 32.55 12.24
CA SER A 509 3.48 33.64 11.40
C SER A 509 4.67 33.25 10.53
N ASN A 510 5.50 32.31 10.97
CA ASN A 510 6.67 31.81 10.23
C ASN A 510 6.30 30.81 9.11
N GLY A 511 5.03 30.43 8.98
CA GLY A 511 4.56 29.47 7.98
C GLY A 511 4.35 28.05 8.49
N ASP A 512 4.88 27.69 9.66
CA ASP A 512 4.70 26.37 10.26
C ASP A 512 3.29 26.16 10.80
N TYR A 513 2.92 24.91 11.03
CA TYR A 513 1.62 24.52 11.55
C TYR A 513 1.70 23.96 12.97
N VAL A 514 0.62 24.15 13.72
CA VAL A 514 0.29 23.47 14.98
C VAL A 514 -0.89 22.58 14.69
N MET A 515 -0.72 21.28 14.93
CA MET A 515 -1.76 20.28 14.79
C MET A 515 -2.41 20.04 16.15
N ILE A 516 -3.73 20.13 16.19
CA ILE A 516 -4.51 19.96 17.40
C ILE A 516 -5.52 18.84 17.18
N ASP A 517 -5.70 18.02 18.20
CA ASP A 517 -6.62 16.90 18.21
C ASP A 517 -7.48 16.94 19.48
N TRP A 518 -8.80 16.85 19.27
CA TRP A 518 -9.81 17.02 20.31
C TRP A 518 -10.13 15.67 20.93
N LYS A 519 -9.96 15.53 22.25
CA LYS A 519 -10.23 14.26 22.95
C LYS A 519 -11.32 14.42 24.00
N ARG A 520 -12.40 13.67 23.82
CA ARG A 520 -13.44 13.51 24.83
C ARG A 520 -13.18 12.28 25.69
N SER A 521 -12.35 12.42 26.73
CA SER A 521 -11.97 11.28 27.58
C SER A 521 -11.88 11.65 29.06
N LYS A 522 -12.53 10.86 29.91
CA LYS A 522 -12.42 10.91 31.38
C LYS A 522 -11.13 10.30 31.92
N HIS A 523 -10.47 9.45 31.13
CA HIS A 523 -9.40 8.57 31.60
C HIS A 523 -8.02 8.92 31.04
N LEU A 524 -7.94 9.86 30.09
CA LEU A 524 -6.68 10.30 29.51
C LEU A 524 -5.88 11.18 30.50
N ILE A 525 -6.55 11.84 31.45
CA ILE A 525 -5.93 12.66 32.49
C ILE A 525 -6.12 12.01 33.85
N ILE A 526 -5.03 11.91 34.62
CA ILE A 526 -5.01 11.52 36.03
C ILE A 526 -4.19 12.55 36.81
N ASP A 527 -4.79 13.16 37.83
CA ASP A 527 -4.17 14.18 38.68
C ASP A 527 -3.52 15.34 37.89
N GLY A 528 -4.13 15.72 36.77
CA GLY A 528 -3.64 16.79 35.88
C GLY A 528 -2.56 16.35 34.87
N TYR A 529 -2.13 15.09 34.90
CA TYR A 529 -1.11 14.54 34.02
C TYR A 529 -1.68 13.49 33.04
N PRO A 530 -1.06 13.31 31.86
CA PRO A 530 -1.50 12.27 30.93
C PRO A 530 -1.27 10.88 31.50
N ARG A 531 -2.32 10.05 31.49
CA ARG A 531 -2.23 8.63 31.84
C ARG A 531 -1.55 7.86 30.71
N LYS A 532 -0.28 7.48 30.92
CA LYS A 532 0.53 6.78 29.90
C LYS A 532 0.55 5.26 30.03
N TYR A 533 -0.15 4.68 31.00
CA TYR A 533 -0.15 3.25 31.29
C TYR A 533 -1.54 2.64 31.12
N GLY A 534 -1.59 1.35 30.77
CA GLY A 534 -2.81 0.56 30.64
C GLY A 534 -2.52 -0.93 30.76
N PHE A 535 -3.49 -1.78 30.40
CA PHE A 535 -3.32 -3.22 30.52
C PHE A 535 -2.59 -3.80 29.31
N GLY A 536 -1.41 -4.36 29.55
CA GLY A 536 -0.54 -4.90 28.52
C GLY A 536 0.30 -3.84 27.81
N ARG A 537 0.98 -4.27 26.74
CA ARG A 537 1.86 -3.44 25.91
C ARG A 537 1.34 -3.42 24.48
N GLY A 538 1.91 -2.54 23.65
CA GLY A 538 1.74 -2.65 22.20
C GLY A 538 2.26 -3.99 21.68
N LEU A 539 1.98 -4.26 20.42
CA LEU A 539 2.45 -5.45 19.70
C LEU A 539 3.57 -5.05 18.74
N SER A 540 4.34 -6.03 18.28
CA SER A 540 5.34 -5.83 17.22
C SER A 540 6.32 -4.68 17.52
N VAL A 541 6.49 -3.76 16.55
CA VAL A 541 7.27 -2.52 16.61
C VAL A 541 6.86 -1.58 17.74
N LEU A 542 5.65 -1.72 18.28
CA LEU A 542 5.14 -0.95 19.42
C LEU A 542 5.22 -1.70 20.77
N SER A 543 5.83 -2.89 20.82
CA SER A 543 5.97 -3.71 22.04
C SER A 543 6.68 -3.02 23.22
N HIS A 544 7.45 -1.98 22.92
CA HIS A 544 8.12 -1.17 23.92
C HIS A 544 7.19 -0.14 24.60
N LEU A 545 5.98 0.10 24.06
CA LEU A 545 4.99 1.06 24.57
C LEU A 545 3.92 0.36 25.41
N ASP A 546 3.38 1.05 26.41
CA ASP A 546 2.19 0.58 27.13
C ASP A 546 0.94 0.64 26.25
N ASN A 547 -0.01 -0.27 26.47
CA ASN A 547 -1.32 -0.20 25.85
C ASN A 547 -2.17 0.89 26.50
N SER A 548 -1.94 2.16 26.12
CA SER A 548 -2.66 3.32 26.66
C SER A 548 -3.18 4.23 25.55
N SER A 549 -4.28 4.93 25.81
CA SER A 549 -4.83 5.93 24.87
C SER A 549 -3.81 7.00 24.52
N TYR A 550 -2.95 7.39 25.46
CA TYR A 550 -1.87 8.35 25.21
C TYR A 550 -0.95 7.92 24.06
N TYR A 551 -0.43 6.69 24.10
CA TYR A 551 0.49 6.21 23.06
C TYR A 551 -0.22 5.96 21.72
N LYS A 552 -1.49 5.54 21.74
CA LYS A 552 -2.31 5.45 20.52
C LYS A 552 -2.46 6.82 19.85
N TYR A 553 -2.75 7.88 20.61
CA TYR A 553 -2.87 9.24 20.08
C TYR A 553 -1.52 9.85 19.68
N GLU A 554 -0.44 9.54 20.39
CA GLU A 554 0.92 9.94 20.01
C GLU A 554 1.34 9.33 18.66
N MET A 555 1.00 8.05 18.44
CA MET A 555 1.20 7.39 17.15
C MET A 555 0.31 7.98 16.05
N GLN A 556 -0.97 8.24 16.34
CA GLN A 556 -1.91 8.85 15.39
C GLN A 556 -1.39 10.20 14.88
N GLN A 557 -0.99 11.07 15.81
CA GLN A 557 -0.46 12.39 15.50
C GLN A 557 0.89 12.30 14.77
N SER A 558 1.75 11.34 15.12
CA SER A 558 3.00 11.08 14.39
C SER A 558 2.74 10.66 12.94
N PHE A 559 1.74 9.80 12.69
CA PHE A 559 1.32 9.42 11.34
C PHE A 559 0.80 10.61 10.54
N TYR A 560 -0.08 11.42 11.13
CA TYR A 560 -0.62 12.61 10.48
C TYR A 560 0.48 13.63 10.14
N LYS A 561 1.41 13.87 11.06
CA LYS A 561 2.60 14.70 10.82
C LYS A 561 3.43 14.16 9.65
N TYR A 562 3.69 12.85 9.62
CA TYR A 562 4.42 12.22 8.52
C TYR A 562 3.75 12.48 7.16
N ILE A 563 2.44 12.24 7.06
CA ILE A 563 1.69 12.44 5.80
C ILE A 563 1.68 13.91 5.39
N LEU A 564 1.38 14.83 6.32
CA LEU A 564 1.33 16.28 6.08
C LEU A 564 2.67 16.84 5.59
N GLU A 565 3.77 16.43 6.21
CA GLU A 565 5.11 16.90 5.83
C GLU A 565 5.60 16.28 4.52
N LYS A 566 5.32 14.98 4.28
CA LYS A 566 5.77 14.28 3.07
C LYS A 566 4.99 14.68 1.81
N ARG A 567 3.66 14.87 1.92
CA ARG A 567 2.79 15.03 0.75
C ARG A 567 2.16 16.41 0.60
N TYR A 568 1.93 17.11 1.70
CA TYR A 568 1.20 18.38 1.68
C TYR A 568 2.12 19.60 1.83
N ASN A 569 3.43 19.39 2.02
CA ASN A 569 4.42 20.44 2.28
C ASN A 569 4.01 21.32 3.48
N MET A 570 3.46 20.69 4.52
CA MET A 570 2.98 21.36 5.74
C MET A 570 3.86 20.96 6.93
N THR A 571 4.83 21.82 7.28
CA THR A 571 5.72 21.60 8.44
C THR A 571 4.93 21.66 9.75
N ILE A 572 4.91 20.57 10.52
CA ILE A 572 4.22 20.49 11.81
C ILE A 572 5.21 20.75 12.94
N SER A 573 5.11 21.93 13.54
CA SER A 573 6.00 22.39 14.62
C SER A 573 5.55 21.98 16.02
N SER A 574 4.28 21.60 16.20
CA SER A 574 3.74 21.14 17.48
C SER A 574 2.52 20.26 17.26
N MET A 575 2.39 19.21 18.08
CA MET A 575 1.24 18.32 18.14
C MET A 575 0.65 18.41 19.55
N ILE A 576 -0.65 18.69 19.66
CA ILE A 576 -1.30 18.97 20.95
C ILE A 576 -2.61 18.20 21.02
N LEU A 577 -2.80 17.43 22.08
CA LEU A 577 -4.12 16.91 22.43
C LEU A 577 -4.80 17.90 23.37
N VAL A 578 -6.07 18.20 23.09
CA VAL A 578 -6.92 19.04 23.94
C VAL A 578 -8.04 18.17 24.50
N VAL A 579 -8.03 17.96 25.81
CA VAL A 579 -8.99 17.10 26.48
C VAL A 579 -10.17 17.93 26.97
N LEU A 580 -11.36 17.61 26.44
CA LEU A 580 -12.61 18.30 26.69
C LEU A 580 -13.59 17.28 27.28
N TYR A 581 -13.87 17.36 28.58
CA TYR A 581 -14.75 16.40 29.23
C TYR A 581 -15.63 17.09 30.30
N PRO A 582 -16.96 16.85 30.33
CA PRO A 582 -17.89 17.61 31.17
C PRO A 582 -17.64 17.61 32.67
N THR A 583 -16.94 16.60 33.19
CA THR A 583 -16.66 16.48 34.64
C THR A 583 -15.40 17.24 35.06
N TYR A 584 -14.70 17.89 34.13
CA TYR A 584 -13.55 18.73 34.44
C TYR A 584 -13.98 20.20 34.47
N ASP A 585 -13.51 20.95 35.47
CA ASP A 585 -13.80 22.38 35.58
C ASP A 585 -13.21 23.19 34.42
N ASN A 586 -12.13 22.68 33.81
CA ASN A 586 -11.44 23.31 32.69
C ASN A 586 -10.84 22.28 31.70
N TYR A 587 -10.40 22.75 30.53
CA TYR A 587 -9.71 21.92 29.54
C TYR A 587 -8.31 21.50 30.03
N PHE A 588 -7.83 20.35 29.54
CA PHE A 588 -6.43 19.96 29.67
C PHE A 588 -5.73 19.99 28.31
N THR A 589 -4.44 20.34 28.32
CA THR A 589 -3.59 20.27 27.13
C THR A 589 -2.45 19.29 27.36
N ILE A 590 -2.23 18.41 26.40
CA ILE A 590 -1.10 17.48 26.39
C ILE A 590 -0.27 17.81 25.16
N LYS A 591 0.91 18.39 25.36
CA LYS A 591 1.87 18.55 24.27
C LYS A 591 2.57 17.21 24.01
N LEU A 592 2.45 16.71 22.80
CA LEU A 592 3.15 15.50 22.37
C LEU A 592 4.55 15.88 21.91
N SER A 593 5.55 15.42 22.66
CA SER A 593 6.95 15.81 22.43
C SER A 593 7.70 14.83 21.53
N ASN A 594 7.21 13.59 21.39
CA ASN A 594 7.90 12.56 20.62
C ASN A 594 7.26 12.41 19.24
N TYR A 595 8.06 12.68 18.20
CA TYR A 595 7.69 12.33 16.83
C TYR A 595 8.24 10.95 16.49
N ARG A 596 7.36 9.96 16.32
CA ARG A 596 7.70 8.55 16.13
C ARG A 596 7.85 8.17 14.66
N GLU A 597 8.69 8.91 13.93
CA GLU A 597 8.86 8.69 12.48
C GLU A 597 9.33 7.26 12.15
N LYS A 598 10.18 6.68 13.00
CA LYS A 598 10.71 5.33 12.79
C LYS A 598 9.58 4.30 12.85
N GLU A 599 8.78 4.31 13.92
CA GLU A 599 7.67 3.39 14.12
C GLU A 599 6.61 3.58 13.03
N VAL A 600 6.32 4.81 12.62
CA VAL A 600 5.42 5.10 11.48
C VAL A 600 5.91 4.39 10.20
N LYS A 601 7.20 4.50 9.86
CA LYS A 601 7.76 3.83 8.68
C LYS A 601 7.73 2.31 8.79
N GLU A 602 8.00 1.77 9.97
CA GLU A 602 7.97 0.32 10.19
C GLU A 602 6.53 -0.24 10.12
N ILE A 603 5.54 0.49 10.64
CA ILE A 603 4.12 0.14 10.49
C ILE A 603 3.70 0.17 9.02
N ILE A 604 4.09 1.20 8.25
CA ILE A 604 3.83 1.27 6.81
C ILE A 604 4.42 0.06 6.07
N GLU A 605 5.66 -0.34 6.39
CA GLU A 605 6.29 -1.49 5.73
C GLU A 605 5.59 -2.82 6.07
N ILE A 606 5.13 -2.99 7.32
CA ILE A 606 4.33 -4.16 7.71
C ILE A 606 2.99 -4.15 6.97
N HIS A 607 2.30 -3.02 6.93
CA HIS A 607 1.03 -2.86 6.22
C HIS A 607 1.16 -3.17 4.73
N ASP A 608 2.19 -2.62 4.07
CA ASP A 608 2.49 -2.88 2.66
C ASP A 608 2.79 -4.35 2.35
N ARG A 609 3.24 -5.13 3.35
CA ARG A 609 3.44 -6.58 3.21
C ARG A 609 2.10 -7.31 3.30
N MET A 610 1.25 -6.94 4.26
CA MET A 610 -0.07 -7.55 4.49
C MET A 610 -1.08 -7.26 3.40
N LEU A 611 -0.95 -6.12 2.72
CA LEU A 611 -1.84 -5.71 1.67
C LEU A 611 -1.70 -6.51 0.35
N LYS A 612 -0.62 -7.28 0.20
CA LYS A 612 -0.25 -7.94 -1.06
C LYS A 612 -1.17 -9.06 -1.45
#